data_AF-A0A2E7MNE7-F1
#
_entry.id   AF-A0A2E7MNE7-F1
#
_cell.length_a   1.000
_cell.length_b   1.000
_cell.length_c   1.000
_cell.angle_alpha   90.00
_cell.angle_beta   90.00
_cell.angle_gamma   90.00
#
_symmetry.space_group_name_H-M   'P 1'
#
loop_
_entity.id
_entity.type
_entity.pdbx_description
1 polymer ?
#
loop_
_entity_poly.entity_id
_entity_poly.type
_entity_poly.pdbx_seq_one_letter_code
_entity_poly.pdbx_strand_id
1 'polypeptide(L)'
;MATQCLNKYLGLNNDLAFDICLSYIASKYMRWGFFMKVRVLFFASSSEIVGCKEAETEIAEGATVGSFKRDLMLQYPDLLRLKNVLSIAVNTEFADDLRVLKAGDEIAFIPPVSGG
;
A
#
# COMPACT_ATOMS: atom_id res chain seq x y z
N MET A 1 20.19 26.15 -7.21
CA MET A 1 19.41 27.31 -7.67
C MET A 1 18.13 27.53 -6.86
N ALA A 2 17.32 26.49 -6.58
CA ALA A 2 16.09 26.61 -5.78
C ALA A 2 16.31 27.14 -4.34
N THR A 3 17.42 26.78 -3.70
CA THR A 3 17.75 27.18 -2.32
C THR A 3 17.98 28.68 -2.15
N GLN A 4 18.50 29.36 -3.19
CA GLN A 4 18.78 30.80 -3.13
C GLN A 4 17.50 31.65 -3.21
N CYS A 5 16.45 31.18 -3.90
CA CYS A 5 15.17 31.89 -3.96
C CYS A 5 14.36 31.79 -2.65
N LEU A 6 14.42 30.66 -1.95
CA LEU A 6 13.64 30.45 -0.73
C LEU A 6 14.17 31.27 0.46
N ASN A 7 15.50 31.37 0.59
CA ASN A 7 16.15 32.12 1.68
C ASN A 7 15.80 33.62 1.63
N LYS A 8 15.57 34.18 0.44
CA LYS A 8 15.23 35.60 0.27
C LYS A 8 13.80 35.93 0.73
N TYR A 9 12.88 34.98 0.69
CA TYR A 9 11.46 35.21 1.04
C TYR A 9 11.13 34.98 2.51
N LEU A 10 11.90 34.12 3.21
CA LEU A 10 11.57 33.67 4.56
C LEU A 10 12.54 34.17 5.65
N GLY A 11 13.67 34.79 5.29
CA GLY A 11 14.61 35.36 6.27
C GLY A 11 15.23 34.34 7.23
N LEU A 12 15.31 33.07 6.82
CA LEU A 12 15.84 31.97 7.64
C LEU A 12 17.30 31.68 7.29
N ASN A 13 18.10 31.37 8.32
CA ASN A 13 19.47 30.90 8.16
C ASN A 13 19.50 29.53 7.45
N ASN A 14 20.60 29.25 6.75
CA ASN A 14 20.73 28.15 5.79
C ASN A 14 20.36 26.76 6.34
N ASP A 15 20.54 26.51 7.64
CA ASP A 15 20.25 25.20 8.24
C ASP A 15 18.75 24.97 8.45
N LEU A 16 18.01 25.97 8.95
CA LEU A 16 16.57 25.86 9.21
C LEU A 16 15.75 25.86 7.92
N ALA A 17 16.23 26.60 6.91
CA ALA A 17 15.62 26.64 5.60
C ALA A 17 15.76 25.30 4.87
N PHE A 18 16.85 24.56 5.08
CA PHE A 18 17.05 23.24 4.49
C PHE A 18 16.12 22.20 5.10
N ASP A 19 15.95 22.20 6.42
CA ASP A 19 15.09 21.25 7.14
C ASP A 19 13.60 21.45 6.83
N ILE A 20 13.14 22.71 6.80
CA ILE A 20 11.75 23.05 6.45
C ILE A 20 11.49 22.76 4.97
N CYS A 21 12.44 23.07 4.09
CA CYS A 21 12.31 22.78 2.66
C CYS A 21 12.35 21.27 2.42
N LEU A 22 13.17 20.51 3.14
CA LEU A 22 13.21 19.05 3.05
C LEU A 22 11.93 18.42 3.60
N SER A 23 11.38 18.92 4.71
CA SER A 23 10.08 18.48 5.25
C SER A 23 8.91 18.86 4.34
N TYR A 24 8.92 20.06 3.76
CA TYR A 24 7.89 20.53 2.83
C TYR A 24 7.99 19.79 1.48
N ILE A 25 9.19 19.57 0.95
CA ILE A 25 9.43 18.79 -0.26
C ILE A 25 9.16 17.30 0.02
N ALA A 26 9.49 16.78 1.20
CA ALA A 26 9.12 15.43 1.63
C ALA A 26 7.60 15.28 1.65
N SER A 27 6.90 16.16 2.38
CA SER A 27 5.44 16.16 2.47
C SER A 27 4.77 16.34 1.10
N LYS A 28 5.36 17.14 0.20
CA LYS A 28 4.78 17.50 -1.10
C LYS A 28 5.18 16.55 -2.25
N TYR A 29 6.37 15.94 -2.20
CA TYR A 29 6.96 15.13 -3.27
C TYR A 29 7.31 13.68 -2.88
N MET A 30 7.42 13.30 -1.59
CA MET A 30 7.52 11.85 -1.24
C MET A 30 6.26 11.08 -1.60
N ARG A 31 5.14 11.76 -1.85
CA ARG A 31 3.90 11.09 -2.28
C ARG A 31 3.93 10.58 -3.73
N TRP A 32 4.91 10.98 -4.55
CA TRP A 32 4.91 10.68 -6.00
C TRP A 32 5.92 9.60 -6.44
N GLY A 33 6.78 9.09 -5.56
CA GLY A 33 7.86 8.16 -5.95
C GLY A 33 7.99 6.91 -5.08
N PHE A 34 6.97 6.59 -4.28
CA PHE A 34 7.02 5.49 -3.31
C PHE A 34 5.82 4.55 -3.40
N PHE A 35 5.00 4.66 -4.44
CA PHE A 35 3.84 3.78 -4.62
C PHE A 35 3.99 2.96 -5.90
N MET A 36 3.65 1.68 -5.81
CA MET A 36 3.62 0.74 -6.93
C MET A 36 2.22 0.18 -7.10
N LYS A 37 1.86 -0.13 -8.35
CA LYS A 37 0.57 -0.72 -8.70
C LYS A 37 0.59 -2.23 -8.53
N VAL A 38 -0.48 -2.78 -7.98
CA VAL A 38 -0.73 -4.22 -7.86
C VAL A 38 -2.18 -4.53 -8.25
N ARG A 39 -2.44 -5.78 -8.65
CA ARG A 39 -3.80 -6.27 -8.89
C ARG A 39 -4.25 -7.14 -7.72
N VAL A 40 -5.45 -6.90 -7.21
CA VAL A 40 -6.04 -7.66 -6.11
C VAL A 40 -7.18 -8.49 -6.67
N LEU A 41 -7.22 -9.77 -6.33
CA LEU A 41 -8.29 -10.69 -6.69
C LEU A 41 -9.04 -11.13 -5.43
N PHE A 42 -10.36 -11.06 -5.49
CA PHE A 42 -11.25 -11.47 -4.41
C PHE A 42 -12.07 -12.69 -4.84
N PHE A 43 -12.10 -13.71 -3.98
CA PHE A 43 -12.83 -14.95 -4.21
C PHE A 43 -13.90 -15.18 -3.15
N ALA A 44 -15.00 -15.84 -3.55
CA ALA A 44 -16.08 -16.28 -2.66
C ALA A 44 -16.51 -15.19 -1.67
N SER A 45 -16.52 -15.49 -0.37
CA SER A 45 -16.94 -14.55 0.68
C SER A 45 -16.14 -13.25 0.69
N SER A 46 -14.88 -13.22 0.25
CA SER A 46 -14.12 -11.97 0.17
C SER A 46 -14.62 -11.04 -0.95
N SER A 47 -15.08 -11.57 -2.09
CA SER A 47 -15.65 -10.74 -3.16
C SER A 47 -17.07 -10.29 -2.87
N GLU A 48 -17.84 -11.09 -2.12
CA GLU A 48 -19.14 -10.67 -1.58
C GLU A 48 -18.99 -9.51 -0.59
N ILE A 49 -17.97 -9.56 0.28
CA ILE A 49 -17.67 -8.51 1.25
C ILE A 49 -17.22 -7.21 0.56
N VAL A 50 -16.31 -7.31 -0.40
CA VAL A 50 -15.73 -6.14 -1.07
C VAL A 50 -16.66 -5.59 -2.16
N GLY A 51 -17.55 -6.42 -2.70
CA GLY A 51 -18.50 -6.06 -3.76
C GLY A 51 -17.90 -6.09 -5.17
N CYS A 52 -16.65 -6.52 -5.33
CA CYS A 52 -16.01 -6.73 -6.62
C CYS A 52 -15.13 -7.98 -6.62
N LYS A 53 -14.81 -8.49 -7.82
CA LYS A 53 -13.93 -9.66 -8.00
C LYS A 53 -12.47 -9.27 -8.13
N GLU A 54 -12.19 -8.04 -8.55
CA GLU A 54 -10.84 -7.53 -8.70
C GLU A 54 -10.79 -6.01 -8.49
N ALA A 55 -9.60 -5.52 -8.13
CA ALA A 55 -9.29 -4.10 -8.04
C ALA A 55 -7.81 -3.87 -8.39
N GLU A 56 -7.51 -2.75 -9.02
CA GLU A 56 -6.14 -2.24 -9.14
C GLU A 56 -5.93 -1.21 -8.03
N THR A 57 -4.81 -1.31 -7.30
CA THR A 57 -4.51 -0.40 -6.20
C THR A 57 -3.03 -0.04 -6.15
N GLU A 58 -2.75 1.11 -5.54
CA GLU A 58 -1.40 1.60 -5.31
C GLU A 58 -1.00 1.35 -3.85
N ILE A 59 0.14 0.71 -3.66
CA ILE A 59 0.68 0.37 -2.34
C ILE A 59 2.11 0.88 -2.21
N ALA A 60 2.57 1.10 -0.99
CA ALA A 60 3.95 1.57 -0.78
C ALA A 60 4.97 0.56 -1.35
N GLU A 61 6.05 1.07 -1.95
CA GLU A 61 7.21 0.26 -2.30
C GLU A 61 7.76 -0.42 -1.05
N GLY A 62 8.10 -1.71 -1.18
CA GLY A 62 8.57 -2.51 -0.04
C GLY A 62 7.46 -2.98 0.91
N ALA A 63 6.18 -2.71 0.61
CA ALA A 63 5.06 -3.27 1.36
C ALA A 63 5.15 -4.80 1.39
N THR A 64 4.90 -5.39 2.56
CA THR A 64 4.74 -6.84 2.70
C THR A 64 3.27 -7.22 2.57
N VAL A 65 3.00 -8.50 2.29
CA VAL A 65 1.65 -9.08 2.31
C VAL A 65 0.91 -8.73 3.60
N GLY A 66 1.56 -8.83 4.76
CA GLY A 66 0.94 -8.52 6.05
C GLY A 66 0.58 -7.04 6.22
N SER A 67 1.44 -6.13 5.75
CA SER A 67 1.12 -4.69 5.76
C SER A 67 -0.04 -4.38 4.81
N PHE A 68 -0.02 -4.93 3.60
CA PHE A 68 -1.07 -4.75 2.61
C PHE A 68 -2.42 -5.32 3.08
N LYS A 69 -2.43 -6.52 3.67
CA LYS A 69 -3.61 -7.14 4.26
C LYS A 69 -4.23 -6.25 5.34
N ARG A 70 -3.40 -5.62 6.18
CA ARG A 70 -3.86 -4.67 7.20
C ARG A 70 -4.50 -3.43 6.58
N ASP A 71 -3.84 -2.83 5.59
CA ASP A 71 -4.32 -1.62 4.92
C ASP A 71 -5.66 -1.90 4.21
N LEU A 72 -5.77 -3.05 3.56
CA LEU A 72 -7.01 -3.46 2.89
C LEU A 72 -8.14 -3.71 3.89
N MET A 73 -7.85 -4.27 5.07
CA MET A 73 -8.84 -4.41 6.15
C MET A 73 -9.27 -3.08 6.76
N LEU A 74 -8.40 -2.05 6.74
CA LEU A 74 -8.80 -0.70 7.14
C LEU A 74 -9.75 -0.08 6.10
N GLN A 75 -9.53 -0.36 4.81
CA GLN A 75 -10.39 0.10 3.73
C GLN A 75 -11.73 -0.65 3.67
N TYR A 76 -11.71 -1.96 3.95
CA TYR A 76 -12.88 -2.84 3.98
C TYR A 76 -12.99 -3.56 5.34
N PRO A 77 -13.51 -2.89 6.38
CA PRO A 77 -13.55 -3.43 7.75
C PRO A 77 -14.24 -4.79 7.87
N ASP A 78 -15.22 -5.07 7.02
CA ASP A 78 -15.93 -6.34 6.99
C ASP A 78 -15.04 -7.55 6.65
N LEU A 79 -13.89 -7.34 5.99
CA LEU A 79 -12.89 -8.39 5.76
C LEU A 79 -12.27 -8.93 7.07
N LEU A 80 -12.37 -8.19 8.17
CA LEU A 80 -11.91 -8.65 9.48
C LEU A 80 -12.60 -9.95 9.92
N ARG A 81 -13.83 -10.21 9.44
CA ARG A 81 -14.54 -11.48 9.70
C ARG A 81 -13.76 -12.70 9.19
N LEU A 82 -12.91 -12.52 8.19
CA LEU A 82 -12.10 -13.59 7.59
C LEU A 82 -10.64 -13.58 8.05
N LYS A 83 -10.21 -12.65 8.91
CA LYS A 83 -8.79 -12.36 9.19
C LYS A 83 -7.94 -13.61 9.48
N ASN A 84 -8.48 -14.55 10.26
CA ASN A 84 -7.77 -15.74 10.75
C ASN A 84 -7.84 -16.94 9.80
N VAL A 85 -8.71 -16.90 8.79
CA VAL A 85 -8.98 -18.03 7.89
C VAL A 85 -8.68 -17.69 6.43
N LEU A 86 -8.34 -16.43 6.16
CA LEU A 86 -8.05 -15.89 4.84
C LEU A 86 -6.57 -16.08 4.50
N SER A 87 -6.31 -16.96 3.53
CA SER A 87 -4.99 -17.15 2.93
C SER A 87 -4.76 -16.12 1.83
N ILE A 88 -3.50 -15.75 1.62
CA ILE A 88 -3.07 -14.88 0.52
C ILE A 88 -2.20 -15.69 -0.44
N ALA A 89 -2.42 -15.51 -1.74
CA ALA A 89 -1.49 -15.95 -2.76
C ALA A 89 -0.97 -14.76 -3.56
N VAL A 90 0.31 -14.77 -3.92
CA VAL A 90 0.97 -13.78 -4.78
C VAL A 90 1.44 -14.51 -6.02
N ASN A 91 0.94 -14.12 -7.19
CA ASN A 91 1.22 -14.75 -8.48
C ASN A 91 1.04 -16.28 -8.44
N THR A 92 -0.15 -16.73 -7.99
CA THR A 92 -0.54 -18.15 -7.85
C THR A 92 0.17 -18.97 -6.76
N GLU A 93 1.08 -18.37 -6.00
CA GLU A 93 1.79 -19.04 -4.89
C GLU A 93 1.29 -18.51 -3.54
N PHE A 94 0.97 -19.41 -2.59
CA PHE A 94 0.66 -18.98 -1.23
C PHE A 94 1.82 -18.21 -0.60
N ALA A 95 1.50 -17.13 0.10
CA ALA A 95 2.47 -16.22 0.69
C ALA A 95 2.21 -16.02 2.19
N ASP A 96 3.31 -15.92 2.95
CA ASP A 96 3.26 -15.45 4.33
C ASP A 96 3.21 -13.91 4.41
N ASP A 97 2.98 -13.39 5.62
CA ASP A 97 2.87 -11.96 5.89
C ASP A 97 4.19 -11.18 5.68
N LEU A 98 5.34 -11.87 5.61
CA LEU A 98 6.67 -11.28 5.46
C LEU A 98 7.08 -11.11 3.99
N ARG A 99 6.46 -11.83 3.05
CA ARG A 99 6.73 -11.68 1.62
C ARG A 99 6.57 -10.23 1.18
N VAL A 100 7.63 -9.67 0.61
CA VAL A 100 7.64 -8.33 0.02
C VAL A 100 6.95 -8.38 -1.35
N LEU A 101 6.00 -7.48 -1.56
CA LEU A 101 5.27 -7.32 -2.80
C LEU A 101 6.09 -6.52 -3.82
N LYS A 102 5.77 -6.69 -5.11
CA LYS A 102 6.41 -5.99 -6.22
C LYS A 102 5.36 -5.37 -7.14
N ALA A 103 5.81 -4.37 -7.90
CA ALA A 103 4.98 -3.75 -8.93
C ALA A 103 4.47 -4.82 -9.91
N GLY A 104 3.17 -4.79 -10.18
CA GLY A 104 2.50 -5.72 -11.07
C GLY A 104 2.13 -7.07 -10.44
N ASP A 105 2.43 -7.31 -9.16
CA ASP A 105 2.00 -8.54 -8.49
C ASP A 105 0.48 -8.68 -8.51
N GLU A 106 0.03 -9.91 -8.72
CA GLU A 106 -1.35 -10.33 -8.55
C GLU A 106 -1.52 -10.96 -7.16
N ILE A 107 -2.39 -10.37 -6.35
CA ILE A 107 -2.58 -10.74 -4.94
C ILE A 107 -4.00 -11.27 -4.75
N ALA A 108 -4.13 -12.56 -4.51
CA ALA A 108 -5.41 -13.23 -4.32
C ALA A 108 -5.76 -13.40 -2.84
N PHE A 109 -6.98 -12.99 -2.50
CA PHE A 109 -7.61 -13.21 -1.20
C PHE A 109 -8.44 -14.50 -1.27
N ILE A 110 -7.95 -15.56 -0.62
CA ILE A 110 -8.48 -16.92 -0.74
C ILE A 110 -9.09 -17.34 0.61
N PRO A 111 -10.43 -17.23 0.78
CA PRO A 111 -11.12 -17.81 1.92
C PRO A 111 -10.97 -19.34 1.95
N PRO A 112 -11.31 -20.01 3.07
CA PRO A 112 -11.34 -21.46 3.13
C PRO A 112 -12.22 -22.01 2.02
N VAL A 113 -11.66 -22.91 1.20
CA VAL A 113 -12.44 -23.63 0.21
C VAL A 113 -13.23 -24.71 0.93
N SER A 114 -14.56 -24.70 0.81
CA SER A 114 -15.37 -25.87 1.14
C SER A 114 -15.09 -26.91 0.07
N GLY A 115 -14.06 -27.73 0.28
CA GLY A 115 -13.77 -28.86 -0.60
C GLY A 115 -15.05 -29.68 -0.78
N GLY A 116 -15.42 -29.91 -2.05
CA GLY A 116 -16.36 -30.98 -2.40
C GLY A 116 -15.69 -32.33 -2.29
#